data_AF-A0A0G0U6W7-F1
#
_entry.id   AF-A0A0G0U6W7-F1
#
_cell.length_a   1.000
_cell.length_b   1.000
_cell.length_c   1.000
_cell.angle_alpha   90.00
_cell.angle_beta   90.00
_cell.angle_gamma   90.00
#
_symmetry.space_group_name_H-M   'P 1'
#
loop_
_entity.id
_entity.type
_entity.pdbx_description
1 polymer ?
#
loop_
_entity_poly.entity_id
_entity_poly.type
_entity_poly.pdbx_seq_one_letter_code
_entity_poly.pdbx_strand_id
1 'polypeptide(L)'
;MKKTAITFPNDAMTLDMLVDIQTPKSLGLTAKVFIQEKARTLPLYDQSVKCGAHGESNDGKKIAVDTIGRWLFGVPGYEGHIRVVPADDKVSLYYPKESPKVVHELVSLLKETVETNK
;
A
#
# COMPACT_ATOMS: atom_id res chain seq x y z
N MET A 1 23.88 14.86 0.84
CA MET A 1 23.66 13.69 -0.05
C MET A 1 22.42 13.94 -0.88
N LYS A 2 22.50 13.88 -2.22
CA LYS A 2 21.31 14.03 -3.08
C LYS A 2 20.43 12.79 -2.85
N LYS A 3 19.25 12.95 -2.23
CA LYS A 3 18.24 11.90 -2.19
C LYS A 3 17.81 11.64 -3.62
N THR A 4 18.34 10.59 -4.25
CA THR A 4 17.87 10.15 -5.57
C THR A 4 16.41 9.75 -5.40
N ALA A 5 15.50 10.47 -6.05
CA ALA A 5 14.08 10.15 -6.00
C ALA A 5 13.87 8.76 -6.61
N ILE A 6 13.23 7.86 -5.86
CA ILE A 6 12.96 6.50 -6.29
C ILE A 6 11.87 6.55 -7.35
N THR A 7 12.15 5.99 -8.53
CA THR A 7 11.19 5.91 -9.63
C THR A 7 10.36 4.64 -9.47
N PHE A 8 9.05 4.78 -9.61
CA PHE A 8 8.06 3.72 -9.49
C PHE A 8 7.43 3.43 -10.86
N PRO A 9 7.07 2.16 -11.15
CA PRO A 9 6.40 1.81 -12.38
C PRO A 9 5.00 2.43 -12.45
N ASN A 10 4.55 2.72 -13.66
CA ASN A 10 3.25 3.33 -13.93
C ASN A 10 2.18 2.30 -14.37
N ASP A 11 2.63 1.17 -14.89
CA ASP A 11 1.78 0.16 -15.49
C ASP A 11 1.17 -0.78 -14.44
N ALA A 12 0.07 -1.43 -14.79
CA ALA A 12 -0.51 -2.48 -13.97
C ALA A 12 0.50 -3.63 -13.78
N MET A 13 0.63 -4.09 -12.54
CA MET A 13 1.54 -5.18 -12.18
C MET A 13 0.78 -6.39 -11.65
N THR A 14 1.34 -7.58 -11.87
CA THR A 14 0.82 -8.83 -11.32
C THR A 14 0.94 -8.83 -9.80
N LEU A 15 -0.10 -9.27 -9.09
CA LEU A 15 -0.10 -9.38 -7.62
C LEU A 15 0.34 -10.80 -7.20
N ASP A 16 1.64 -11.08 -7.31
CA ASP A 16 2.25 -12.40 -7.15
C ASP A 16 3.05 -12.60 -5.86
N MET A 17 3.13 -11.58 -4.99
CA MET A 17 3.66 -11.68 -3.63
C MET A 17 2.52 -11.79 -2.62
N LEU A 18 2.61 -12.73 -1.68
CA LEU A 18 1.63 -12.93 -0.61
C LEU A 18 2.29 -12.70 0.75
N VAL A 19 1.66 -11.88 1.59
CA VAL A 19 2.01 -11.69 3.00
C VAL A 19 0.75 -11.82 3.85
N ASP A 20 0.74 -12.79 4.75
CA ASP A 20 -0.30 -12.92 5.76
C ASP A 20 0.06 -12.07 6.99
N ILE A 21 -0.91 -11.30 7.49
CA ILE A 21 -0.80 -10.48 8.70
C ILE A 21 -1.86 -10.94 9.69
N GLN A 22 -1.42 -11.38 10.88
CA GLN A 22 -2.33 -11.70 11.97
C GLN A 22 -2.99 -10.43 12.50
N THR A 23 -4.31 -10.43 12.64
CA THR A 23 -5.06 -9.28 13.16
C THR A 23 -5.61 -9.58 14.56
N PRO A 24 -5.85 -8.54 15.41
CA PRO A 24 -6.38 -8.75 16.76
C PRO A 24 -7.79 -9.36 16.80
N LYS A 25 -8.55 -9.20 15.71
CA LYS A 25 -9.91 -9.69 15.54
C LYS A 25 -10.22 -9.90 14.07
N SER A 26 -11.35 -10.53 13.77
CA SER A 26 -11.85 -10.60 12.40
C SER A 26 -12.31 -9.23 11.89
N LEU A 27 -11.79 -8.83 10.73
CA LEU A 27 -12.02 -7.51 10.16
C LEU A 27 -13.13 -7.49 9.08
N GLY A 28 -13.41 -8.62 8.44
CA GLY A 28 -14.39 -8.73 7.36
C GLY A 28 -14.22 -7.61 6.31
N LEU A 29 -15.32 -6.93 5.96
CA LEU A 29 -15.35 -5.87 4.95
C LEU A 29 -14.47 -4.65 5.29
N THR A 30 -14.05 -4.49 6.55
CA THR A 30 -13.23 -3.36 7.00
C THR A 30 -11.72 -3.60 6.85
N ALA A 31 -11.30 -4.80 6.41
CA ALA A 31 -9.88 -5.18 6.35
C ALA A 31 -9.04 -4.21 5.50
N LYS A 32 -9.50 -3.81 4.31
CA LYS A 32 -8.77 -2.87 3.45
C LYS A 32 -8.54 -1.52 4.15
N VAL A 33 -9.58 -0.97 4.77
CA VAL A 33 -9.53 0.30 5.49
C VAL A 33 -8.58 0.21 6.68
N PHE A 34 -8.73 -0.82 7.51
CA PHE A 34 -7.86 -1.04 8.67
C PHE A 34 -6.37 -1.12 8.30
N ILE A 35 -6.03 -1.92 7.29
CA ILE A 35 -4.64 -2.07 6.83
C ILE A 35 -4.11 -0.74 6.29
N GLN A 36 -4.91 -0.01 5.50
CA GLN A 36 -4.49 1.29 4.97
C GLN A 36 -4.29 2.33 6.07
N GLU A 37 -5.16 2.37 7.09
CA GLU A 37 -5.01 3.28 8.24
C GLU A 37 -3.75 2.97 9.05
N LYS A 38 -3.43 1.69 9.27
CA LYS A 38 -2.18 1.27 9.91
C LYS A 38 -0.96 1.58 9.05
N ALA A 39 -1.07 1.48 7.73
CA ALA A 39 0.01 1.86 6.83
C ALA A 39 0.27 3.38 6.89
N ARG A 40 -0.78 4.21 6.96
CA ARG A 40 -0.68 5.69 7.07
C ARG A 40 0.08 6.17 8.30
N THR A 41 0.17 5.37 9.37
CA THR A 41 0.95 5.75 10.56
C THR A 41 2.44 5.50 10.40
N LEU A 42 2.87 4.85 9.30
CA LEU A 42 4.27 4.47 9.09
C LEU A 42 5.03 5.55 8.33
N PRO A 43 6.28 5.86 8.71
CA PRO A 43 7.09 6.90 8.05
C PRO A 43 7.29 6.69 6.54
N LEU A 44 7.30 5.44 6.08
CA LEU A 44 7.48 5.10 4.67
C LEU A 44 6.24 5.41 3.81
N TYR A 45 5.05 5.56 4.41
CA TYR A 45 3.82 5.75 3.65
C TYR A 45 3.83 7.04 2.82
N ASP A 46 4.24 8.15 3.44
CA ASP A 46 4.31 9.47 2.81
C ASP A 46 5.66 9.76 2.14
N GLN A 47 6.54 8.76 2.04
CA GLN A 47 7.80 8.93 1.34
C GLN A 47 7.55 9.22 -0.14
N SER A 48 8.10 10.35 -0.63
CA SER A 48 7.91 10.80 -2.00
C SER A 48 8.59 9.87 -3.02
N VAL A 49 7.92 9.67 -4.15
CA VAL A 49 8.37 8.85 -5.28
C VAL A 49 8.15 9.58 -6.60
N LYS A 50 8.85 9.16 -7.65
CA LYS A 50 8.56 9.59 -9.03
C LYS A 50 7.71 8.53 -9.72
N CYS A 51 6.47 8.84 -10.02
CA CYS A 51 5.58 8.00 -10.83
C CYS A 51 4.81 8.88 -11.82
N GLY A 52 4.51 8.35 -13.00
CA GLY A 52 3.67 9.03 -14.00
C GLY A 52 2.16 8.90 -13.72
N ALA A 53 1.77 8.07 -12.76
CA ALA A 53 0.37 7.76 -12.48
C ALA A 53 -0.36 8.94 -11.85
N HIS A 54 -1.61 9.10 -12.25
CA HIS A 54 -2.54 10.05 -11.66
C HIS A 54 -3.86 9.33 -11.42
N GLY A 55 -4.44 9.58 -10.26
CA GLY A 55 -5.87 9.40 -10.06
C GLY A 55 -6.65 10.64 -10.48
N GLU A 56 -7.96 10.58 -10.27
CA GLU A 56 -8.91 11.64 -10.52
C GLU A 56 -9.97 11.67 -9.42
N SER A 57 -10.20 12.84 -8.82
CA SER A 57 -11.29 13.06 -7.87
C SER A 57 -12.64 13.15 -8.59
N ASN A 58 -13.73 13.10 -7.81
CA ASN A 58 -15.09 13.22 -8.35
C ASN A 58 -15.38 14.54 -9.08
N ASP A 59 -14.61 15.60 -8.81
CA ASP A 59 -14.70 16.90 -9.50
C ASP A 59 -13.72 17.03 -10.68
N GLY A 60 -13.10 15.93 -11.12
CA GLY A 60 -12.21 15.88 -12.28
C GLY A 60 -10.79 16.42 -12.04
N LYS A 61 -10.40 16.66 -10.77
CA LYS A 61 -9.04 17.10 -10.47
C LYS A 61 -8.08 15.92 -10.44
N LYS A 62 -6.94 16.06 -11.11
CA LYS A 62 -5.87 15.07 -11.11
C LYS A 62 -5.23 14.98 -9.73
N ILE A 63 -5.06 13.75 -9.25
CA ILE A 63 -4.37 13.45 -7.98
C ILE A 63 -3.07 12.72 -8.32
N ALA A 64 -1.92 13.35 -8.03
CA ALA A 64 -0.64 12.71 -8.26
C ALA A 64 -0.46 11.48 -7.36
N VAL A 65 0.09 10.41 -7.95
CA VAL A 65 0.53 9.20 -7.24
C VAL A 65 2.02 9.38 -6.93
N ASP A 66 2.31 10.25 -5.96
CA ASP A 66 3.66 10.77 -5.69
C ASP A 66 4.25 10.27 -4.36
N THR A 67 3.60 9.31 -3.70
CA THR A 67 4.09 8.66 -2.48
C THR A 67 3.95 7.15 -2.57
N ILE A 68 4.74 6.43 -1.77
CA ILE A 68 4.66 4.96 -1.68
C ILE A 68 3.23 4.52 -1.33
N GLY A 69 2.61 5.16 -0.35
CA GLY A 69 1.26 4.84 0.10
C GLY A 69 0.21 5.01 -0.99
N ARG A 70 0.28 6.09 -1.78
CA ARG A 70 -0.64 6.32 -2.90
C ARG A 70 -0.45 5.32 -4.03
N TRP A 71 0.80 4.97 -4.34
CA TRP A 71 1.11 3.98 -5.36
C TRP A 71 0.63 2.58 -4.96
N LEU A 72 0.81 2.20 -3.70
CA LEU A 72 0.45 0.89 -3.20
C LEU A 72 -1.06 0.75 -2.94
N PHE A 73 -1.69 1.69 -2.23
CA PHE A 73 -3.08 1.58 -1.80
C PHE A 73 -4.10 2.25 -2.73
N GLY A 74 -3.61 3.04 -3.68
CA GLY A 74 -4.46 3.78 -4.60
C GLY A 74 -4.90 5.15 -4.09
N VAL A 75 -5.51 5.90 -4.99
CA VAL A 75 -6.20 7.18 -4.77
C VAL A 75 -7.48 7.16 -5.61
N PRO A 76 -8.46 8.08 -5.43
CA PRO A 76 -9.62 8.15 -6.32
C PRO A 76 -9.19 8.14 -7.80
N GLY A 77 -9.83 7.31 -8.64
CA GLY A 77 -9.47 7.11 -10.05
C GLY A 77 -8.22 6.26 -10.32
N TYR A 78 -7.56 5.73 -9.28
CA TYR A 78 -6.38 4.87 -9.41
C TYR A 78 -6.38 3.75 -8.34
N GLU A 79 -6.51 2.50 -8.77
CA GLU A 79 -6.74 1.34 -7.88
C GLU A 79 -5.60 1.02 -6.91
N GLY A 80 -4.35 1.35 -7.28
CA GLY A 80 -3.16 0.94 -6.55
C GLY A 80 -2.68 -0.47 -6.88
N HIS A 81 -1.67 -0.91 -6.14
CA HIS A 81 -0.93 -2.16 -6.36
C HIS A 81 -1.02 -3.12 -5.16
N ILE A 82 -2.16 -3.14 -4.48
CA ILE A 82 -2.40 -4.05 -3.37
C ILE A 82 -3.82 -4.60 -3.41
N ARG A 83 -3.97 -5.89 -3.10
CA ARG A 83 -5.24 -6.52 -2.78
C ARG A 83 -5.20 -7.01 -1.35
N VAL A 84 -6.23 -6.66 -0.59
CA VAL A 84 -6.38 -7.01 0.82
C VAL A 84 -7.54 -7.99 0.94
N VAL A 85 -7.28 -9.21 1.39
CA VAL A 85 -8.29 -10.26 1.53
C VAL A 85 -8.43 -10.63 3.01
N PRO A 86 -9.58 -10.37 3.65
CA PRO A 86 -9.84 -10.83 5.01
C PRO A 86 -9.96 -12.36 5.04
N ALA A 87 -9.40 -12.98 6.07
CA ALA A 87 -9.57 -14.41 6.35
C ALA A 87 -9.58 -14.62 7.87
N ASP A 88 -10.77 -14.79 8.45
CA ASP A 88 -10.95 -14.97 9.89
C ASP A 88 -10.16 -13.97 10.74
N ASP A 89 -9.14 -14.41 11.46
CA ASP A 89 -8.27 -13.66 12.36
C ASP A 89 -6.98 -13.14 11.68
N LYS A 90 -6.90 -13.22 10.36
CA LYS A 90 -5.80 -12.68 9.57
C LYS A 90 -6.27 -11.91 8.34
N VAL A 91 -5.32 -11.25 7.70
CA VAL A 91 -5.48 -10.59 6.41
C VAL A 91 -4.35 -11.02 5.48
N SER A 92 -4.71 -11.45 4.28
CA SER A 92 -3.76 -11.77 3.21
C SER A 92 -3.58 -10.54 2.31
N LEU A 93 -2.35 -10.05 2.22
CA LEU A 93 -1.95 -8.96 1.32
C LEU A 93 -1.31 -9.54 0.07
N TYR A 94 -1.85 -9.19 -1.09
CA TYR A 94 -1.27 -9.49 -2.39
C TYR A 94 -0.74 -8.22 -3.03
N TYR A 95 0.51 -8.21 -3.45
CA TYR A 95 1.16 -7.07 -4.12
C TYR A 95 2.23 -7.56 -5.10
N PRO A 96 2.79 -6.70 -5.97
CA PRO A 96 3.79 -7.13 -6.94
C PRO A 96 5.11 -7.50 -6.30
N LYS A 97 5.65 -8.67 -6.64
CA LYS A 97 6.98 -9.12 -6.21
C LYS A 97 8.09 -8.25 -6.76
N GLU A 98 7.89 -7.67 -7.95
CA GLU A 98 8.85 -6.74 -8.59
C GLU A 98 8.69 -5.29 -8.10
N SER A 99 8.02 -5.08 -6.97
CA SER A 99 7.89 -3.75 -6.38
C SER A 99 9.27 -3.18 -5.98
N PRO A 100 9.43 -1.83 -5.98
CA PRO A 100 10.62 -1.21 -5.41
C PRO A 100 10.87 -1.67 -3.96
N LYS A 101 12.15 -1.84 -3.57
CA LYS A 101 12.54 -2.34 -2.24
C LYS A 101 11.79 -1.70 -1.07
N VAL A 102 11.59 -0.39 -1.12
CA VAL A 102 10.89 0.40 -0.10
C VAL A 102 9.42 -0.01 0.11
N VAL A 103 8.77 -0.61 -0.90
CA VAL A 103 7.42 -1.19 -0.78
C VAL A 103 7.46 -2.44 0.09
N HIS A 104 8.44 -3.32 -0.13
CA HIS A 104 8.63 -4.50 0.73
C HIS A 104 8.95 -4.08 2.16
N GLU A 105 9.78 -3.05 2.34
CA GLU A 105 10.09 -2.48 3.67
C GLU A 105 8.82 -1.93 4.36
N LEU A 106 7.94 -1.22 3.62
CA LEU A 106 6.66 -0.76 4.14
C LEU A 106 5.74 -1.92 4.54
N VAL A 107 5.62 -2.96 3.71
CA VAL A 107 4.76 -4.13 3.98
C VAL A 107 5.26 -4.91 5.20
N SER A 108 6.58 -5.10 5.32
CA SER A 108 7.18 -5.75 6.49
C SER A 108 6.93 -4.96 7.78
N LEU A 109 7.17 -3.64 7.76
CA LEU A 109 6.91 -2.78 8.92
C LEU A 109 5.43 -2.74 9.29
N LEU A 110 4.54 -2.78 8.30
CA LEU A 110 3.09 -2.86 8.49
C LEU A 110 2.69 -4.16 9.19
N LYS A 111 3.23 -5.30 8.74
CA LYS A 111 3.00 -6.59 9.40
C LYS A 111 3.43 -6.53 10.87
N GLU A 112 4.67 -6.10 11.15
CA GLU A 112 5.19 -5.98 12.51
C GLU A 112 4.30 -5.06 13.38
N THR A 113 3.88 -3.92 12.83
CA THR A 113 3.04 -2.94 13.54
C THR A 113 1.66 -3.48 13.88
N VAL A 114 1.03 -4.22 12.96
CA VAL A 114 -0.29 -4.81 13.18
C VAL A 114 -0.22 -5.98 14.17
N GLU A 115 0.82 -6.82 14.07
CA GLU A 115 0.95 -8.03 14.90
C GLU A 115 1.42 -7.74 16.32
N THR A 116 2.11 -6.62 16.56
CA THR A 116 2.59 -6.20 17.89
C THR A 116 1.56 -5.38 18.66
N ASN A 117 0.69 -4.63 17.98
CA ASN A 117 -0.39 -3.84 18.62
C ASN A 117 -1.64 -4.71 18.93
N LYS A 118 -1.43 -5.87 19.57
CA LYS A 118 -2.52 -6.73 20.07
C LYS A 118 -3.17 -6.18 21.33
#